data_AF-A0A0F2C3F2-F1
#
_entry.id   AF-A0A0F2C3F2-F1
#
_cell.length_a   1.000
_cell.length_b   1.000
_cell.length_c   1.000
_cell.angle_alpha   90.00
_cell.angle_beta   90.00
_cell.angle_gamma   90.00
#
_symmetry.space_group_name_H-M   'P 1'
#
loop_
_entity.id
_entity.type
_entity.pdbx_description
1 polymer ?
#
loop_
_entity_poly.entity_id
_entity_poly.type
_entity_poly.pdbx_seq_one_letter_code
_entity_poly.pdbx_strand_id
1 'polypeptide(L)' 'MGPLLRFIAWLFTQIGRWSKKVLDAVAKWARDNWKRVVGCIERGVSFATIVQWILQILGLG' A
#
# COMPACT_ATOMS: atom_id res chain seq x y z
N MET A 1 -3.90 -8.31 14.67
CA MET A 1 -3.82 -8.00 13.21
C MET A 1 -2.77 -6.91 13.02
N GLY A 2 -1.65 -7.21 12.35
CA GLY A 2 -0.54 -6.26 12.20
C GLY A 2 -0.88 -5.05 11.32
N PRO A 3 -0.16 -3.91 11.46
CA PRO A 3 -0.43 -2.68 10.69
C PRO A 3 -0.40 -2.91 9.17
N LEU A 4 0.53 -3.74 8.70
CA LEU A 4 0.63 -4.14 7.29
C LEU A 4 -0.61 -4.88 6.79
N LEU A 5 -1.15 -5.81 7.59
CA LEU A 5 -2.34 -6.58 7.21
C LEU A 5 -3.57 -5.67 7.08
N ARG A 6 -3.70 -4.69 7.98
CA ARG A 6 -4.75 -3.65 7.88
C ARG A 6 -4.60 -2.82 6.61
N PHE A 7 -3.37 -2.42 6.27
CA PHE A 7 -3.08 -1.70 5.03
C PHE A 7 -3.44 -2.53 3.78
N ILE A 8 -3.03 -3.80 3.72
CA ILE A 8 -3.34 -4.69 2.59
C ILE A 8 -4.85 -4.94 2.48
N ALA A 9 -5.54 -5.19 3.60
CA ALA A 9 -6.99 -5.36 3.61
C ALA A 9 -7.70 -4.11 3.06
N TRP A 10 -7.30 -2.92 3.52
CA TRP A 10 -7.81 -1.66 3.00
C TRP A 10 -7.48 -1.48 1.51
N LEU A 11 -6.27 -1.83 1.06
CA LEU A 11 -5.87 -1.73 -0.35
C LEU A 11 -6.81 -2.54 -1.26
N PHE A 12 -7.17 -3.76 -0.88
CA PHE A 12 -8.09 -4.59 -1.68
C PHE A 12 -9.54 -4.06 -1.69
N THR A 13 -9.95 -3.22 -0.73
CA THR A 13 -11.24 -2.51 -0.82
C THR A 13 -11.26 -1.46 -1.93
N GLN A 14 -10.09 -1.02 -2.41
CA GLN A 14 -9.96 0.00 -3.46
C GLN A 14 -10.00 -0.62 -4.88
N ILE A 15 -10.48 -1.85 -5.03
CA ILE A 15 -10.58 -2.55 -6.32
C ILE A 15 -11.43 -1.81 -7.37
N GLY A 16 -12.33 -0.92 -6.94
CA GLY A 16 -13.08 -0.05 -7.85
C GLY A 16 -12.29 1.15 -8.40
N ARG A 17 -11.15 1.51 -7.80
CA ARG A 17 -10.31 2.65 -8.22
C ARG A 17 -9.10 2.24 -9.04
N TRP A 18 -8.52 1.08 -8.75
CA TRP A 18 -7.32 0.60 -9.42
C TRP A 18 -7.51 -0.82 -9.97
N SER A 19 -6.89 -1.10 -11.11
CA SER A 19 -6.90 -2.43 -11.69
C SER A 19 -6.22 -3.44 -10.77
N LYS A 20 -6.67 -4.71 -10.83
CA LYS A 20 -6.07 -5.81 -10.05
C LYS A 20 -4.54 -5.88 -10.15
N LYS A 21 -3.98 -5.63 -11.35
CA LYS A 21 -2.52 -5.58 -11.58
C LYS A 21 -1.82 -4.55 -10.68
N VAL A 22 -2.41 -3.38 -10.53
CA VAL A 22 -1.85 -2.30 -9.70
C VAL A 22 -1.94 -2.67 -8.23
N LEU A 23 -3.08 -3.19 -7.78
CA LEU A 23 -3.27 -3.64 -6.41
C LEU A 23 -2.28 -4.75 -6.03
N ASP A 24 -2.08 -5.74 -6.91
CA ASP A 24 -1.14 -6.83 -6.69
C ASP A 24 0.31 -6.31 -6.66
N ALA A 25 0.67 -5.36 -7.53
CA ALA A 25 1.99 -4.73 -7.53
C ALA A 25 2.26 -3.93 -6.24
N VAL A 26 1.29 -3.13 -5.80
CA VAL A 26 1.37 -2.36 -4.56
C VAL A 26 1.42 -3.29 -3.35
N ALA A 27 0.58 -4.33 -3.31
CA ALA A 27 0.57 -5.33 -2.23
C ALA A 27 1.90 -6.09 -2.15
N LYS A 28 2.47 -6.47 -3.31
CA LYS A 28 3.78 -7.12 -3.38
C LYS A 28 4.87 -6.20 -2.85
N TRP A 29 4.96 -4.97 -3.36
CA TRP A 29 5.96 -4.01 -2.91
C TRP A 29 5.85 -3.73 -1.40
N ALA A 30 4.62 -3.60 -0.89
CA ALA A 30 4.35 -3.37 0.52
C ALA A 30 4.78 -4.56 1.41
N ARG A 31 4.66 -5.80 0.93
CA ARG A 31 5.16 -6.98 1.64
C ARG A 31 6.69 -7.01 1.65
N ASP A 32 7.31 -6.73 0.52
CA ASP A 32 8.78 -6.71 0.39
C ASP A 32 9.40 -5.60 1.25
N ASN A 33 8.70 -4.46 1.40
CA ASN A 33 9.14 -3.29 2.15
C ASN A 33 8.35 -3.06 3.45
N TRP A 34 7.86 -4.13 4.08
CA TRP A 34 6.89 -4.02 5.18
C TRP A 34 7.33 -3.13 6.34
N LYS A 35 8.63 -3.12 6.70
CA LYS A 35 9.17 -2.26 7.77
C LYS A 35 8.94 -0.78 7.47
N ARG A 36 9.09 -0.37 6.21
CA ARG A 36 8.89 1.01 5.77
C ARG A 36 7.42 1.39 5.82
N VAL A 37 6.55 0.49 5.37
CA VAL A 37 5.08 0.70 5.43
C VAL A 37 4.62 0.81 6.88
N VAL A 38 5.04 -0.10 7.75
CA VAL A 38 4.72 -0.05 9.18
C VAL A 38 5.24 1.25 9.82
N GLY A 39 6.49 1.64 9.54
CA GLY A 39 7.04 2.90 10.05
C GLY A 39 6.28 4.14 9.56
N CYS A 40 5.76 4.14 8.33
CA CYS A 40 4.87 5.20 7.86
C CYS A 40 3.53 5.22 8.63
N ILE A 41 2.94 4.05 8.87
CA ILE A 41 1.68 3.94 9.61
C ILE A 41 1.85 4.39 11.06
N GLU A 42 2.94 4.00 11.72
CA GLU A 42 3.27 4.41 13.10
C GLU A 42 3.52 5.92 13.21
N ARG A 43 4.01 6.55 12.15
CA ARG A 43 4.15 8.01 12.03
C ARG A 43 2.83 8.74 11.72
N GLY A 44 1.72 8.01 11.58
CA GLY A 44 0.41 8.57 11.26
C GLY A 44 0.21 8.93 9.78
N VAL A 45 1.05 8.40 8.88
CA VAL A 45 0.86 8.62 7.44
C VAL A 45 -0.38 7.86 6.96
N SER A 46 -1.25 8.55 6.21
CA SER A 46 -2.46 7.95 5.67
C SER A 46 -2.18 6.83 4.68
N PHE A 47 -3.02 5.81 4.63
CA PHE A 47 -2.86 4.70 3.69
C PHE A 47 -2.90 5.16 2.23
N ALA A 48 -3.71 6.17 1.91
CA ALA A 48 -3.77 6.75 0.58
C ALA A 48 -2.43 7.39 0.17
N THR A 49 -1.79 8.13 1.07
CA THR A 49 -0.46 8.72 0.85
C THR A 49 0.59 7.62 0.62
N ILE A 50 0.56 6.56 1.42
CA ILE A 50 1.47 5.42 1.26
C ILE A 50 1.28 4.79 -0.12
N VAL A 51 0.05 4.54 -0.56
CA VAL A 51 -0.20 3.98 -1.89
C VAL A 51 0.30 4.93 -2.98
N GLN A 52 0.04 6.23 -2.89
CA GLN A 52 0.52 7.21 -3.87
C GLN A 52 2.05 7.17 -4.00
N TRP A 53 2.79 7.11 -2.90
CA TRP A 53 4.24 6.95 -2.94
C TRP A 53 4.66 5.63 -3.59
N ILE A 54 3.97 4.53 -3.29
CA ILE A 54 4.27 3.23 -3.91
C ILE A 54 4.01 3.27 -5.42
N LEU A 55 2.90 3.86 -5.86
CA LEU A 55 2.58 4.02 -7.28
C LEU A 55 3.66 4.84 -7.99
N GLN A 56 4.11 5.94 -7.40
CA GLN A 56 5.21 6.75 -7.95
C GLN A 56 6.52 5.95 -8.04
N ILE A 57 6.87 5.18 -7.01
CA ILE A 57 8.07 4.31 -7.01
C ILE A 57 8.00 3.26 -8.12
N LEU A 58 6.80 2.70 -8.35
CA LEU A 58 6.57 1.68 -9.36
C LEU A 58 6.39 2.25 -10.78
N GLY A 59 6.32 3.58 -10.94
CA GLY A 59 6.02 4.24 -12.23
C GLY A 59 4.59 3.98 -12.71
N LEU A 60 3.65 3.78 -11.78
CA LEU A 60 2.23 3.48 -12.03
C LEU A 60 1.29 4.63 -11.62
N GLY A 61 1.85 5.80 -11.31
CA GLY A 61 1.15 6.99 -10.83
C GLY A 61 0.78 7.98 -11.92
#